data_AF-A0A8H4JPG7-F1
#
_entry.id   AF-A0A8H4JPG7-F1
#
_cell.length_a   1.000
_cell.length_b   1.000
_cell.length_c   1.000
_cell.angle_alpha   90.00
_cell.angle_beta   90.00
_cell.angle_gamma   90.00
#
_symmetry.space_group_name_H-M   'P 1'
#
loop_
_entity.id
_entity.type
_entity.pdbx_description
1 polymer ?
#
loop_
_entity_poly.entity_id
_entity_poly.type
_entity_poly.pdbx_seq_one_letter_code
_entity_poly.pdbx_strand_id
1 'polypeptide(L)'
;LKKPIRSTITSVAWHPNSVLLAAGSTDAHARVFSAFIKGMDARPAPGVWGERLPFNTVCGEYLNNSAGWVHSVSFSPSGDSLAFAAHDSSITVVYPSGPEQPPRAVVTLTTQLLPFKSLIWSSEDEIIAAGYDCEAFRFQGSEGGWQLVGAIETKGRPGLGEHREESALNMFKQMDLKGKAKDDTQLKTTHQNTISTVRAHET
;
A
#
# COMPACT_ATOMS: atom_id res chain seq x y z
N LEU A 1 -19.31 20.23 -16.97
CA LEU A 1 -18.58 18.97 -16.73
C LEU A 1 -17.81 19.12 -15.42
N LYS A 2 -18.23 18.48 -14.31
CA LYS A 2 -17.36 18.43 -13.11
C LYS A 2 -16.19 17.52 -13.46
N LYS A 3 -14.95 18.02 -13.37
CA LYS A 3 -13.75 17.18 -13.50
C LYS A 3 -13.59 16.44 -12.16
N PRO A 4 -13.71 15.10 -12.13
CA PRO A 4 -13.66 14.36 -10.87
C PRO A 4 -12.27 14.42 -10.23
N ILE A 5 -11.22 14.41 -11.05
CA ILE A 5 -9.83 14.57 -10.61
C ILE A 5 -9.54 16.06 -10.37
N ARG A 6 -9.07 16.42 -9.17
CA ARG A 6 -8.81 17.82 -8.78
C ARG A 6 -7.35 18.11 -8.49
N SER A 7 -6.49 17.11 -8.49
CA SER A 7 -5.05 17.27 -8.22
C SER A 7 -4.23 16.17 -8.91
N THR A 8 -2.92 16.15 -8.67
CA THR A 8 -1.98 15.21 -9.27
C THR A 8 -2.33 13.76 -8.93
N ILE A 9 -2.37 12.89 -9.95
CA ILE A 9 -2.46 11.45 -9.78
C ILE A 9 -1.09 10.91 -9.37
N THR A 10 -1.04 10.16 -8.28
CA THR A 10 0.20 9.62 -7.68
C THR A 10 0.40 8.14 -8.00
N SER A 11 -0.70 7.40 -8.19
CA SER A 11 -0.70 5.96 -8.42
C SER A 11 -1.93 5.54 -9.21
N VAL A 12 -1.78 4.45 -9.95
CA VAL A 12 -2.86 3.80 -10.69
C VAL A 12 -2.75 2.28 -10.57
N ALA A 13 -3.87 1.58 -10.61
CA ALA A 13 -3.92 0.13 -10.64
C ALA A 13 -5.08 -0.36 -11.52
N TRP A 14 -4.76 -1.27 -12.45
CA TRP A 14 -5.77 -1.93 -13.27
C TRP A 14 -6.52 -2.98 -12.45
N HIS A 15 -7.83 -3.02 -12.64
CA HIS A 15 -8.64 -4.16 -12.19
C HIS A 15 -8.30 -5.40 -13.03
N PRO A 16 -8.46 -6.62 -12.51
CA PRO A 16 -8.27 -7.88 -13.25
C PRO A 16 -9.07 -8.01 -14.56
N ASN A 17 -10.04 -7.14 -14.82
CA ASN A 17 -10.90 -7.17 -16.01
C ASN A 17 -10.39 -6.26 -17.13
N SER A 18 -9.28 -5.54 -16.90
CA SER A 18 -8.68 -4.58 -17.84
C SER A 18 -9.56 -3.42 -18.29
N VAL A 19 -10.69 -3.19 -17.61
CA VAL A 19 -11.66 -2.13 -17.93
C VAL A 19 -11.72 -1.08 -16.82
N LEU A 20 -11.72 -1.52 -15.55
CA LEU A 20 -11.72 -0.60 -14.42
C LEU A 20 -10.29 -0.19 -14.07
N LEU A 21 -10.13 1.09 -13.74
CA LEU A 21 -8.86 1.69 -13.36
C LEU A 21 -9.02 2.44 -12.05
N ALA A 22 -8.28 2.01 -11.03
CA ALA A 22 -8.15 2.76 -9.79
C ALA A 22 -7.08 3.85 -9.93
N ALA A 23 -7.29 4.98 -9.28
CA ALA A 23 -6.35 6.10 -9.23
C ALA A 23 -6.33 6.74 -7.84
N GLY A 24 -5.13 6.86 -7.28
CA GLY A 24 -4.85 7.64 -6.07
C GLY A 24 -4.36 9.04 -6.43
N SER A 25 -4.67 10.04 -5.60
CA SER A 25 -4.31 11.42 -5.91
C SER A 25 -3.95 12.26 -4.68
N THR A 26 -3.32 13.41 -4.93
CA THR A 26 -2.99 14.41 -3.90
C THR A 26 -4.18 15.24 -3.42
N ASP A 27 -5.38 15.06 -4.00
CA ASP A 27 -6.63 15.61 -3.44
C ASP A 27 -7.24 14.71 -2.36
N ALA A 28 -6.47 13.74 -1.87
CA ALA A 28 -6.82 12.77 -0.82
C ALA A 28 -7.89 11.74 -1.19
N HIS A 29 -8.23 11.61 -2.47
CA HIS A 29 -9.17 10.58 -2.91
C HIS A 29 -8.47 9.42 -3.61
N ALA A 30 -8.99 8.22 -3.33
CA ALA A 30 -8.89 7.06 -4.19
C ALA A 30 -10.18 6.96 -5.02
N ARG A 31 -10.05 6.83 -6.34
CA ARG A 31 -11.18 6.76 -7.28
C ARG A 31 -11.07 5.52 -8.16
N VAL A 32 -12.22 4.96 -8.55
CA VAL A 32 -12.31 3.91 -9.56
C VAL A 32 -13.07 4.46 -10.76
N PHE A 33 -12.48 4.35 -11.93
CA PHE A 33 -13.06 4.79 -13.19
C PHE A 33 -13.26 3.60 -14.14
N SER A 34 -14.27 3.70 -15.01
CA SER A 34 -14.28 2.91 -16.24
C SER A 34 -13.37 3.54 -17.29
N ALA A 35 -12.43 2.76 -17.79
CA ALA A 35 -11.60 3.07 -18.95
C ALA A 35 -12.07 2.32 -20.21
N PHE A 36 -13.30 1.78 -20.23
CA PHE A 36 -13.84 0.98 -21.33
C PHE A 36 -13.82 1.72 -22.68
N ILE A 37 -13.19 1.11 -23.69
CA ILE A 37 -13.14 1.58 -25.07
C ILE A 37 -13.99 0.67 -25.95
N LYS A 38 -15.10 1.21 -26.46
CA LYS A 38 -16.01 0.48 -27.36
C LYS A 38 -15.27 0.04 -28.63
N GLY A 39 -15.31 -1.26 -28.91
CA GLY A 39 -14.70 -1.86 -30.10
C GLY A 39 -13.25 -2.33 -29.89
N MET A 40 -12.63 -2.00 -28.76
CA MET A 40 -11.34 -2.56 -28.34
C MET A 40 -11.49 -3.53 -27.18
N ASP A 41 -12.31 -3.17 -26.18
CA ASP A 41 -12.44 -3.97 -24.96
C ASP A 41 -13.63 -4.92 -25.02
N ALA A 42 -13.48 -6.08 -24.37
CA ALA A 42 -14.60 -6.96 -24.06
C ALA A 42 -15.49 -6.30 -22.99
N ARG A 43 -16.80 -6.43 -23.13
CA ARG A 43 -17.73 -5.94 -22.09
C ARG A 43 -17.50 -6.77 -20.81
N PRO A 44 -17.16 -6.14 -19.67
CA PRO A 44 -16.95 -6.87 -18.43
C PRO A 44 -18.30 -7.42 -17.92
N ALA A 45 -18.22 -8.49 -17.13
CA ALA A 45 -19.38 -8.97 -16.39
C ALA A 45 -19.87 -7.88 -15.41
N PRO A 46 -21.18 -7.83 -15.09
CA PRO A 46 -21.67 -6.97 -14.02
C PRO A 46 -20.97 -7.32 -12.71
N GLY A 47 -20.50 -6.31 -11.98
CA GLY A 47 -19.82 -6.50 -10.70
C GLY A 47 -20.18 -5.44 -9.67
N VAL A 48 -19.50 -5.45 -8.52
CA VAL A 48 -19.74 -4.51 -7.42
C VAL A 48 -19.47 -3.05 -7.81
N TRP A 49 -18.66 -2.83 -8.84
CA TRP A 49 -18.35 -1.52 -9.41
C TRP A 49 -19.37 -1.05 -10.46
N GLY A 50 -20.22 -1.96 -10.94
CA GLY A 50 -21.36 -1.69 -11.78
C GLY A 50 -21.48 -2.51 -13.06
N GLU A 51 -22.57 -2.25 -13.78
CA GLU A 51 -22.97 -3.02 -14.96
C GLU A 51 -22.73 -2.24 -16.26
N ARG A 52 -23.10 -0.96 -16.27
CA ARG A 52 -22.95 -0.08 -17.45
C ARG A 52 -21.79 0.87 -17.20
N LEU A 53 -20.65 0.52 -17.78
CA LEU A 53 -19.38 1.19 -17.54
C LEU A 53 -18.89 1.91 -18.81
N PRO A 54 -19.57 2.96 -19.33
CA PRO A 54 -19.01 3.75 -20.42
C PRO A 54 -17.72 4.46 -19.96
N PHE A 55 -16.89 4.86 -20.92
CA PHE A 55 -15.64 5.56 -20.64
C PHE A 55 -15.86 6.76 -19.71
N ASN A 56 -14.96 6.92 -18.73
CA ASN A 56 -14.94 8.01 -17.76
C ASN A 56 -16.09 8.00 -16.72
N THR A 57 -16.80 6.89 -16.57
CA THR A 57 -17.74 6.70 -15.45
C THR A 57 -16.97 6.56 -14.13
N VAL A 58 -17.35 7.36 -13.12
CA VAL A 58 -16.85 7.21 -11.74
C VAL A 58 -17.65 6.09 -11.07
N CYS A 59 -16.98 4.99 -10.76
CA CYS A 59 -17.57 3.79 -10.16
C CYS A 59 -17.44 3.78 -8.64
N GLY A 60 -16.44 4.51 -8.11
CA GLY A 60 -16.22 4.71 -6.69
C GLY A 60 -15.34 5.94 -6.45
N GLU A 61 -15.62 6.66 -5.37
CA GLU A 61 -14.84 7.82 -4.93
C GLU A 61 -14.78 7.81 -3.40
N TYR A 62 -13.58 7.65 -2.87
CA TYR A 62 -13.34 7.43 -1.45
C TYR A 62 -12.33 8.46 -0.95
N LEU A 63 -12.79 9.34 -0.06
CA LEU A 63 -11.95 10.32 0.61
C LEU A 63 -11.20 9.66 1.76
N ASN A 64 -9.89 9.87 1.85
CA ASN A 64 -9.13 9.51 3.02
C ASN A 64 -9.55 10.37 4.23
N ASN A 65 -9.80 9.74 5.39
CA ASN A 65 -10.36 10.38 6.58
C ASN A 65 -9.57 11.62 7.05
N SER A 66 -8.24 11.58 6.97
CA SER A 66 -7.38 12.69 7.40
C SER A 66 -7.04 13.67 6.27
N ALA A 67 -7.64 13.52 5.09
CA ALA A 67 -7.31 14.27 3.87
C ALA A 67 -5.82 14.21 3.47
N GLY A 68 -5.11 13.13 3.83
CA GLY A 68 -3.73 12.88 3.39
C GLY A 68 -3.67 12.36 1.95
N TRP A 69 -2.57 12.66 1.24
CA TRP A 69 -2.36 12.19 -0.14
C TRP A 69 -2.40 10.67 -0.22
N VAL A 70 -3.08 10.13 -1.22
CA VAL A 70 -3.03 8.69 -1.50
C VAL A 70 -1.73 8.41 -2.25
N HIS A 71 -0.87 7.51 -1.76
CA HIS A 71 0.40 7.16 -2.42
C HIS A 71 0.27 5.93 -3.30
N SER A 72 -0.60 5.00 -2.93
CA SER A 72 -0.76 3.71 -3.63
C SER A 72 -2.21 3.27 -3.59
N VAL A 73 -2.65 2.65 -4.69
CA VAL A 73 -3.95 1.98 -4.83
C VAL A 73 -3.70 0.58 -5.39
N SER A 74 -4.51 -0.40 -4.98
CA SER A 74 -4.44 -1.76 -5.51
C SER A 74 -5.78 -2.48 -5.36
N PHE A 75 -6.19 -3.18 -6.41
CA PHE A 75 -7.34 -4.08 -6.35
C PHE A 75 -6.96 -5.40 -5.67
N SER A 76 -7.90 -5.95 -4.91
CA SER A 76 -7.86 -7.35 -4.46
C SER A 76 -7.73 -8.31 -5.66
N PRO A 77 -7.24 -9.55 -5.46
CA PRO A 77 -7.11 -10.53 -6.53
C PRO A 77 -8.43 -10.80 -7.29
N SER A 78 -9.56 -10.81 -6.58
CA SER A 78 -10.92 -10.92 -7.12
C SER A 78 -11.35 -9.67 -7.91
N GLY A 79 -10.78 -8.52 -7.58
CA GLY A 79 -11.15 -7.22 -8.11
C GLY A 79 -12.31 -6.55 -7.37
N ASP A 80 -12.99 -7.25 -6.46
CA ASP A 80 -14.21 -6.75 -5.80
C ASP A 80 -13.93 -5.81 -4.62
N SER A 81 -12.68 -5.68 -4.21
CA SER A 81 -12.24 -4.74 -3.16
C SER A 81 -11.07 -3.88 -3.62
N LEU A 82 -10.99 -2.66 -3.09
CA LEU A 82 -9.90 -1.72 -3.35
C LEU A 82 -9.19 -1.36 -2.04
N ALA A 83 -7.87 -1.46 -2.02
CA ALA A 83 -7.04 -0.92 -0.95
C ALA A 83 -6.27 0.32 -1.41
N PHE A 84 -6.06 1.26 -0.50
CA PHE A 84 -5.17 2.39 -0.73
C PHE A 84 -4.40 2.80 0.53
N ALA A 85 -3.15 3.24 0.34
CA ALA A 85 -2.29 3.77 1.40
C ALA A 85 -2.17 5.27 1.26
N ALA A 86 -2.19 5.97 2.39
CA ALA A 86 -2.14 7.43 2.42
C ALA A 86 -1.00 7.97 3.29
N HIS A 87 -0.72 9.26 3.12
CA HIS A 87 0.39 9.96 3.77
C HIS A 87 0.22 10.13 5.29
N ASP A 88 -0.95 9.80 5.83
CA ASP A 88 -1.30 9.85 7.26
C ASP A 88 -1.06 8.51 7.99
N SER A 89 -0.17 7.68 7.46
CA SER A 89 0.16 6.36 8.02
C SER A 89 -1.03 5.41 8.13
N SER A 90 -2.00 5.54 7.22
CA SER A 90 -3.17 4.68 7.13
C SER A 90 -3.19 3.80 5.88
N ILE A 91 -3.81 2.64 6.02
CA ILE A 91 -4.28 1.80 4.92
C ILE A 91 -5.80 1.73 5.02
N THR A 92 -6.50 2.02 3.93
CA THR A 92 -7.95 1.90 3.86
C THR A 92 -8.32 0.84 2.83
N VAL A 93 -9.22 -0.07 3.23
CA VAL A 93 -9.80 -1.10 2.37
C VAL A 93 -11.28 -0.84 2.20
N VAL A 94 -11.73 -0.85 0.95
CA VAL A 94 -13.10 -0.54 0.55
C VAL A 94 -13.74 -1.79 -0.03
N TYR A 95 -14.95 -2.08 0.46
CA TYR A 95 -15.80 -3.18 0.04
C TYR A 95 -17.12 -2.61 -0.52
N PRO A 96 -17.24 -2.43 -1.84
CA PRO A 96 -18.45 -1.90 -2.45
C PRO A 96 -19.62 -2.89 -2.36
N SER A 97 -20.84 -2.35 -2.41
CA SER A 97 -22.09 -3.13 -2.45
C SER A 97 -22.66 -3.25 -3.87
N GLY A 98 -22.40 -2.25 -4.72
CA GLY A 98 -23.02 -2.10 -6.03
C GLY A 98 -23.14 -0.64 -6.45
N PRO A 99 -23.61 -0.37 -7.69
CA PRO A 99 -23.82 0.99 -8.19
C PRO A 99 -24.75 1.79 -7.30
N GLU A 100 -24.35 3.04 -7.01
CA GLU A 100 -25.15 4.02 -6.27
C GLU A 100 -25.57 3.57 -4.86
N GLN A 101 -25.02 2.46 -4.36
CA GLN A 101 -25.24 1.97 -3.01
C GLN A 101 -24.06 2.35 -2.11
N PRO A 102 -24.31 2.61 -0.82
CA PRO A 102 -23.23 2.77 0.14
C PRO A 102 -22.37 1.49 0.15
N PRO A 103 -21.04 1.61 0.32
CA PRO A 103 -20.18 0.44 0.45
C PRO A 103 -20.58 -0.40 1.67
N ARG A 104 -20.40 -1.72 1.58
CA ARG A 104 -20.65 -2.66 2.69
C ARG A 104 -19.75 -2.33 3.87
N ALA A 105 -18.50 -1.97 3.58
CA ALA A 105 -17.55 -1.49 4.56
C ALA A 105 -16.48 -0.58 3.92
N VAL A 106 -16.02 0.39 4.71
CA VAL A 106 -14.78 1.14 4.47
C VAL A 106 -13.97 1.03 5.76
N VAL A 107 -12.92 0.23 5.73
CA VAL A 107 -12.12 -0.10 6.91
C VAL A 107 -10.79 0.63 6.81
N THR A 108 -10.58 1.62 7.68
CA THR A 108 -9.32 2.35 7.79
C THR A 108 -8.51 1.84 8.98
N LEU A 109 -7.30 1.37 8.71
CA LEU A 109 -6.32 1.00 9.72
C LEU A 109 -5.25 2.09 9.81
N THR A 110 -5.27 2.87 10.89
CA THR A 110 -4.19 3.81 11.22
C THR A 110 -3.10 3.10 12.01
N THR A 111 -1.84 3.34 11.64
CA THR A 111 -0.68 2.73 12.29
C THR A 111 0.17 3.78 13.01
N GLN A 112 1.07 3.32 13.89
CA GLN A 112 2.13 4.17 14.49
C GLN A 112 3.43 4.11 13.67
N LEU A 113 3.37 3.56 12.46
CA LEU A 113 4.48 3.48 11.51
C LEU A 113 4.55 4.79 10.71
N LEU A 114 5.64 4.99 9.99
CA LEU A 114 5.74 6.04 8.99
C LEU A 114 4.88 5.70 7.76
N PRO A 115 4.56 6.68 6.89
CA PRO A 115 3.62 6.44 5.81
C PRO A 115 4.07 5.36 4.81
N PHE A 116 3.11 4.62 4.26
CA PHE A 116 3.36 3.65 3.21
C PHE A 116 3.35 4.33 1.83
N LYS A 117 4.32 3.99 0.99
CA LYS A 117 4.42 4.47 -0.39
C LYS A 117 3.82 3.51 -1.39
N SER A 118 3.79 2.22 -1.07
CA SER A 118 3.33 1.18 -1.96
C SER A 118 2.66 0.07 -1.17
N LEU A 119 1.57 -0.47 -1.72
CA LEU A 119 0.91 -1.67 -1.22
C LEU A 119 0.56 -2.61 -2.37
N ILE A 120 0.49 -3.91 -2.07
CA ILE A 120 -0.03 -4.95 -2.95
C ILE A 120 -0.86 -5.94 -2.12
N TRP A 121 -1.84 -6.56 -2.76
CA TRP A 121 -2.52 -7.73 -2.19
C TRP A 121 -1.71 -8.99 -2.47
N SER A 122 -1.53 -9.85 -1.46
CA SER A 122 -0.98 -11.21 -1.62
C SER A 122 -2.08 -12.27 -1.65
N SER A 123 -3.22 -12.02 -1.01
CA SER A 123 -4.45 -12.82 -1.04
C SER A 123 -5.67 -11.91 -0.86
N GLU A 124 -6.89 -12.45 -0.76
CA GLU A 124 -8.11 -11.67 -0.45
C GLU A 124 -8.13 -11.11 0.97
N ASP A 125 -7.33 -11.67 1.87
CA ASP A 125 -7.29 -11.33 3.29
C ASP A 125 -5.93 -10.76 3.73
N GLU A 126 -4.95 -10.63 2.83
CA GLU A 126 -3.60 -10.19 3.15
C GLU A 126 -3.09 -9.09 2.20
N ILE A 127 -2.53 -8.04 2.81
CA ILE A 127 -1.90 -6.90 2.12
C ILE A 127 -0.47 -6.76 2.61
N ILE A 128 0.44 -6.54 1.68
CA ILE A 128 1.82 -6.15 1.95
C ILE A 128 1.97 -4.67 1.64
N ALA A 129 2.47 -3.88 2.59
CA ALA A 129 2.77 -2.47 2.38
C ALA A 129 4.15 -2.09 2.87
N ALA A 130 4.77 -1.13 2.19
CA ALA A 130 6.11 -0.63 2.51
C ALA A 130 6.23 0.85 2.17
N GLY A 131 7.19 1.53 2.81
CA GLY A 131 7.39 2.96 2.61
C GLY A 131 8.53 3.53 3.43
N TYR A 132 8.23 4.56 4.19
CA TYR A 132 9.23 5.40 4.86
C TYR A 132 9.96 4.70 6.04
N ASP A 133 9.40 3.63 6.61
CA ASP A 133 10.09 2.81 7.63
C ASP A 133 11.22 1.94 7.07
N CYS A 134 11.38 1.86 5.75
CA CYS A 134 12.41 1.03 5.10
C CYS A 134 12.26 -0.49 5.39
N GLU A 135 11.08 -0.93 5.84
CA GLU A 135 10.70 -2.32 6.10
C GLU A 135 9.34 -2.59 5.42
N ALA A 136 9.09 -3.82 5.00
CA ALA A 136 7.79 -4.25 4.49
C ALA A 136 6.97 -4.90 5.60
N PHE A 137 5.68 -4.55 5.66
CA PHE A 137 4.75 -5.00 6.69
C PHE A 137 3.60 -5.77 6.08
N ARG A 138 3.19 -6.83 6.79
CA ARG A 138 2.03 -7.64 6.47
C ARG A 138 0.83 -7.17 7.29
N PHE A 139 -0.29 -7.00 6.61
CA PHE A 139 -1.59 -6.71 7.16
C PHE A 139 -2.52 -7.84 6.80
N GLN A 140 -3.41 -8.22 7.72
CA GLN A 140 -4.41 -9.25 7.48
C GLN A 140 -5.78 -8.77 7.96
N GLY A 141 -6.84 -9.15 7.26
CA GLY A 141 -8.16 -8.67 7.60
C GLY A 141 -9.28 -9.09 6.66
N SER A 142 -10.43 -8.48 6.89
CA SER A 142 -11.66 -8.68 6.10
C SER A 142 -12.56 -7.45 6.25
N GLU A 143 -13.80 -7.55 5.74
CA GLU A 143 -14.86 -6.55 5.95
C GLU A 143 -15.10 -6.23 7.43
N GLY A 144 -14.84 -7.18 8.33
CA GLY A 144 -15.00 -7.00 9.78
C GLY A 144 -13.85 -6.24 10.47
N GLY A 145 -12.73 -6.01 9.78
CA GLY A 145 -11.56 -5.34 10.36
C GLY A 145 -10.24 -5.79 9.77
N TRP A 146 -9.24 -4.90 9.82
CA TRP A 146 -7.86 -5.16 9.41
C TRP A 146 -6.91 -4.90 10.57
N GLN A 147 -5.80 -5.65 10.61
CA GLN A 147 -4.76 -5.51 11.62
C GLN A 147 -3.36 -5.61 11.01
N LEU A 148 -2.40 -4.93 11.64
CA LEU A 148 -0.98 -5.12 11.37
C LEU A 148 -0.52 -6.44 12.00
N VAL A 149 -0.10 -7.39 11.17
CA VAL A 149 0.46 -8.67 11.65
C VAL A 149 1.92 -8.50 12.06
N GLY A 150 2.68 -7.67 11.33
CA GLY A 150 4.06 -7.36 11.64
C GLY A 150 4.93 -7.23 10.40
N ALA A 151 6.24 -7.07 10.62
CA ALA A 151 7.21 -7.02 9.53
C ALA A 151 7.33 -8.38 8.81
N ILE A 152 7.57 -8.33 7.50
CA ILE A 152 7.79 -9.51 6.66
C ILE A 152 9.20 -10.04 6.82
N GLU A 153 10.16 -9.12 6.96
CA GLU A 153 11.55 -9.50 7.15
C GLU A 153 11.68 -10.27 8.46
N THR A 154 12.24 -11.48 8.36
CA THR A 154 12.63 -12.21 9.56
C THR A 154 13.81 -11.44 10.12
N LYS A 155 13.57 -10.61 11.13
CA LYS A 155 14.66 -10.11 11.99
C LYS A 155 15.36 -11.38 12.44
N GLY A 156 16.55 -11.65 11.90
CA GLY A 156 17.33 -12.82 12.29
C GLY A 156 17.28 -12.86 13.81
N ARG A 157 16.90 -14.01 14.39
CA ARG A 157 16.85 -14.17 15.85
C ARG A 157 18.06 -13.43 16.42
N PRO A 158 17.90 -12.53 17.41
CA PRO A 158 19.05 -11.98 18.10
C PRO A 158 19.71 -13.17 18.82
N GLY A 159 20.67 -13.81 18.14
CA GLY A 159 21.24 -15.08 18.56
C GLY A 159 22.22 -15.59 17.51
N LEU A 160 23.50 -15.57 17.88
CA LEU A 160 24.62 -16.28 17.25
C LEU A 160 25.25 -15.68 15.98
N GLY A 161 25.11 -14.38 15.73
CA GLY A 161 26.28 -13.66 15.25
C GLY A 161 27.21 -13.52 16.45
N GLU A 162 28.46 -13.98 16.37
CA GLU A 162 29.47 -13.72 17.38
C GLU A 162 29.43 -12.22 17.73
N HIS A 163 28.73 -11.85 18.82
CA HIS A 163 29.32 -10.89 19.72
C HIS A 163 30.56 -11.61 20.26
N ARG A 164 31.62 -11.65 19.45
CA ARG A 164 32.96 -11.64 19.99
C ARG A 164 32.89 -10.53 21.02
N GLU A 165 33.08 -10.86 22.28
CA GLU A 165 33.47 -9.86 23.26
C GLU A 165 34.72 -9.21 22.67
N GLU A 166 34.53 -8.13 21.90
CA GLU A 166 35.64 -7.29 21.51
C GLU A 166 36.18 -6.77 22.82
N SER A 167 37.41 -7.19 23.15
CA SER A 167 38.03 -6.73 24.38
C SER A 167 37.96 -5.20 24.41
N ALA A 168 37.80 -4.62 25.61
CA ALA A 168 37.74 -3.17 25.76
C ALA A 168 38.87 -2.46 24.98
N LEU A 169 40.04 -3.10 24.87
CA LEU A 169 41.19 -2.63 24.11
C LEU A 169 40.94 -2.52 22.59
N ASN A 170 40.24 -3.48 21.98
CA ASN A 170 39.83 -3.38 20.57
C ASN A 170 38.77 -2.31 20.36
N MET A 171 37.84 -2.17 21.30
CA MET A 171 36.82 -1.12 21.25
C MET A 171 37.44 0.28 21.37
N PHE A 172 38.42 0.46 22.27
CA PHE A 172 39.17 1.72 22.40
C PHE A 172 40.03 2.01 21.16
N LYS A 173 40.69 1.01 20.58
CA LYS A 173 41.43 1.18 19.31
C LYS A 173 40.52 1.59 18.15
N GLN A 174 39.33 1.01 18.04
CA GLN A 174 38.37 1.41 17.01
C GLN A 174 37.86 2.84 17.24
N MET A 175 37.57 3.23 18.48
CA MET A 175 37.20 4.61 18.79
C MET A 175 38.31 5.61 18.47
N ASP A 176 39.56 5.28 18.77
CA ASP A 176 40.71 6.16 18.51
C ASP A 176 40.96 6.31 16.99
N LEU A 177 40.88 5.22 16.23
CA LEU A 177 41.13 5.24 14.78
C LEU A 177 39.95 5.77 13.95
N LYS A 178 38.71 5.47 14.33
CA LYS A 178 37.50 5.75 13.52
C LYS A 178 36.57 6.80 14.15
N GLY A 179 36.83 7.22 15.40
CA GLY A 179 35.98 8.17 16.13
C GLY A 179 34.62 7.64 16.59
N LYS A 180 34.24 6.40 16.23
CA LYS A 180 32.97 5.77 16.62
C LYS A 180 33.13 4.25 16.77
N ALA A 181 32.48 3.68 17.79
CA ALA A 181 32.45 2.23 18.04
C ALA A 181 31.33 1.50 17.28
N LYS A 182 30.30 2.22 16.87
CA LYS A 182 29.15 1.69 16.13
C LYS A 182 28.65 2.72 15.14
N ASP A 183 28.21 2.26 13.97
CA ASP A 183 27.60 3.13 12.97
C ASP A 183 26.11 3.30 13.29
N ASP A 184 25.78 4.35 14.04
CA ASP A 184 24.41 4.67 14.42
C ASP A 184 23.56 5.20 13.25
N THR A 185 24.14 5.31 12.04
CA THR A 185 23.41 5.73 10.82
C THR A 185 22.81 4.57 10.04
N GLN A 186 23.19 3.32 10.34
CA GLN A 186 22.68 2.14 9.66
C GLN A 186 21.41 1.59 10.33
N LEU A 187 20.35 1.45 9.53
CA LEU A 187 19.11 0.81 9.93
C LEU A 187 19.29 -0.69 10.06
N LYS A 188 18.46 -1.32 10.89
CA LYS A 188 18.43 -2.78 11.10
C LYS A 188 17.66 -3.53 10.00
N THR A 189 17.04 -2.80 9.08
CA THR A 189 16.24 -3.29 7.97
C THR A 189 17.12 -3.57 6.77
N THR A 190 16.63 -4.41 5.85
CA THR A 190 17.36 -4.66 4.59
C THR A 190 17.54 -3.36 3.79
N HIS A 191 16.51 -2.53 3.73
CA HIS A 191 16.59 -1.24 3.06
C HIS A 191 17.12 -0.17 4.02
N GLN A 192 18.06 0.65 3.55
CA GLN A 192 18.63 1.79 4.28
C GLN A 192 17.98 3.12 3.88
N ASN A 193 16.96 3.07 3.01
CA ASN A 193 16.19 4.21 2.54
C ASN A 193 14.77 3.76 2.17
N THR A 194 13.88 4.72 1.94
CA THR A 194 12.45 4.51 1.67
C THR A 194 12.21 3.48 0.57
N ILE A 195 11.35 2.51 0.84
CA ILE A 195 10.88 1.56 -0.18
C ILE A 195 9.87 2.30 -1.05
N SER A 196 10.21 2.48 -2.34
CA SER A 196 9.39 3.26 -3.27
C SER A 196 8.25 2.47 -3.89
N THR A 197 8.41 1.16 -4.05
CA THR A 197 7.48 0.30 -4.79
C THR A 197 7.65 -1.16 -4.37
N VAL A 198 6.53 -1.85 -4.19
CA VAL A 198 6.43 -3.30 -4.01
C VAL A 198 5.67 -3.86 -5.21
N ARG A 199 6.13 -4.97 -5.78
CA ARG A 199 5.50 -5.64 -6.92
C ARG A 199 5.57 -7.15 -6.77
N ALA A 200 4.58 -7.84 -7.30
CA ALA A 200 4.66 -9.28 -7.52
C ALA A 200 5.82 -9.58 -8.48
N HIS A 201 6.53 -10.68 -8.22
CA HIS A 201 7.59 -11.18 -9.08
C HIS A 201 7.06 -12.35 -9.90
N GLU A 202 7.22 -12.26 -11.21
CA GLU A 202 6.97 -13.35 -12.15
C GLU A 202 8.32 -13.81 -12.71
N THR A 203 8.56 -15.12 -12.71
CA THR A 203 9.76 -15.77 -13.25
C THR A 203 9.49 -16.36 -14.62
#